data_AF-A0A8J5L7C4-F1
#
_entry.id   AF-A0A8J5L7C4-F1
#
_cell.length_a   1.000
_cell.length_b   1.000
_cell.length_c   1.000
_cell.angle_alpha   90.00
_cell.angle_beta   90.00
_cell.angle_gamma   90.00
#
_symmetry.space_group_name_H-M   'P 1'
#
loop_
_entity.id
_entity.type
_entity.pdbx_description
1 polymer ?
#
loop_
_entity_poly.entity_id
_entity_poly.type
_entity_poly.pdbx_seq_one_letter_code
_entity_poly.pdbx_strand_id
1 'polypeptide(L)'
;MAVPQLPHDPKTRSASSTVPFLALSPLFRRQRIQYGRKDMVSSLSPLFFFLLLLQHSSSDLVVNPSKSRMLSWKPRAFVYEGFLTEEECDHLISLARSELKRSAVADNLSGKSTLSEVRTSSGMFIRKGKDPIVSGIEDKIAAWTFLPKENGEDIQVLRYEQGQKYEPHFDYFSDKVNIVRGGHRIATVLMYLSDVAKGGETVFPSAQELSQRGAHVKDDDLSECGRRGVAVKPKRGDALLFFSLHPDATTDPLSLHAGCPVIEGEKWSATKWIHVASFDKIITSQGNCTDENNNCARWAALGECTKNPEYMVGTSELPGFCRMSCNVC
;
A
#
# COMPACT_ATOMS: atom_id res chain seq x y z
N MET A 1 -37.08 55.53 21.88
CA MET A 1 -38.07 56.06 20.92
C MET A 1 -38.17 55.02 19.80
N ALA A 2 -39.02 54.01 19.95
CA ALA A 2 -40.47 53.98 19.68
C ALA A 2 -40.80 53.93 18.18
N VAL A 3 -41.33 52.76 17.77
CA VAL A 3 -41.90 52.35 16.46
C VAL A 3 -43.24 53.08 16.19
N PRO A 4 -43.82 53.04 14.97
CA PRO A 4 -44.80 51.97 14.61
C PRO A 4 -44.70 51.53 13.11
N GLN A 5 -44.82 50.25 12.72
CA GLN A 5 -45.98 49.33 12.61
C GLN A 5 -47.11 49.70 11.60
N LEU A 6 -47.15 48.94 10.47
CA LEU A 6 -48.27 48.19 9.82
C LEU A 6 -49.55 48.95 9.35
N PRO A 7 -50.54 48.32 8.65
CA PRO A 7 -50.61 47.17 7.71
C PRO A 7 -51.47 47.49 6.43
N HIS A 8 -51.69 46.53 5.51
CA HIS A 8 -53.03 46.15 5.00
C HIS A 8 -53.01 45.03 3.93
N ASP A 9 -53.79 43.98 4.22
CA ASP A 9 -54.36 42.95 3.32
C ASP A 9 -55.89 43.22 3.33
N PRO A 10 -56.71 42.95 2.27
CA PRO A 10 -57.38 41.64 2.18
C PRO A 10 -57.88 41.16 0.78
N LYS A 11 -57.89 39.82 0.61
CA LYS A 11 -58.95 38.89 0.08
C LYS A 11 -59.87 39.25 -1.13
N THR A 12 -59.99 38.31 -2.08
CA THR A 12 -61.24 37.63 -2.61
C THR A 12 -60.86 36.61 -3.74
N ARG A 13 -61.09 35.27 -3.67
CA ARG A 13 -62.28 34.42 -4.02
C ARG A 13 -62.93 34.79 -5.39
N SER A 14 -63.36 33.92 -6.32
CA SER A 14 -63.70 32.48 -6.40
C SER A 14 -64.12 32.06 -7.84
N ALA A 15 -64.20 30.73 -8.10
CA ALA A 15 -65.04 29.99 -9.10
C ALA A 15 -64.64 30.05 -10.60
N SER A 16 -64.96 29.11 -11.50
CA SER A 16 -65.35 27.67 -11.58
C SER A 16 -66.04 27.49 -12.97
N SER A 17 -66.10 26.25 -13.49
CA SER A 17 -66.94 25.71 -14.60
C SER A 17 -66.36 25.82 -16.03
N THR A 18 -65.88 24.73 -16.70
CA THR A 18 -66.46 23.51 -17.35
C THR A 18 -66.80 23.67 -18.85
N VAL A 19 -66.08 22.99 -19.79
CA VAL A 19 -66.40 21.71 -20.55
C VAL A 19 -67.13 22.00 -21.90
N PRO A 20 -66.87 21.36 -23.07
CA PRO A 20 -66.95 19.90 -23.39
C PRO A 20 -65.81 19.29 -24.25
N PHE A 21 -65.41 18.02 -24.05
CA PHE A 21 -66.01 16.72 -24.46
C PHE A 21 -66.04 16.46 -25.98
N LEU A 22 -65.26 15.47 -26.43
CA LEU A 22 -65.72 14.40 -27.34
C LEU A 22 -64.80 13.17 -27.22
N ALA A 23 -65.43 12.04 -26.95
CA ALA A 23 -64.86 10.72 -26.73
C ALA A 23 -64.74 9.94 -28.06
N LEU A 24 -63.95 8.85 -28.04
CA LEU A 24 -64.34 7.53 -28.54
C LEU A 24 -63.24 6.49 -28.23
N SER A 25 -63.64 5.43 -27.54
CA SER A 25 -63.03 4.08 -27.48
C SER A 25 -64.19 3.11 -27.88
N PRO A 26 -64.07 1.76 -28.05
CA PRO A 26 -63.22 0.84 -27.25
C PRO A 26 -62.81 -0.52 -27.92
N LEU A 27 -62.27 -1.43 -27.07
CA LEU A 27 -62.17 -2.90 -27.20
C LEU A 27 -60.99 -3.45 -28.04
N PHE A 28 -60.23 -4.51 -27.71
CA PHE A 28 -60.50 -5.75 -26.95
C PHE A 28 -59.19 -6.43 -26.47
N ARG A 29 -59.26 -7.05 -25.29
CA ARG A 29 -58.68 -8.35 -24.86
C ARG A 29 -57.18 -8.54 -24.55
N ARG A 30 -56.97 -8.96 -23.28
CA ARG A 30 -55.85 -9.73 -22.72
C ARG A 30 -55.47 -10.96 -23.56
N GLN A 31 -54.17 -11.21 -23.70
CA GLN A 31 -53.61 -12.57 -23.62
C GLN A 31 -52.34 -12.58 -22.77
N ARG A 32 -52.38 -13.42 -21.73
CA ARG A 32 -51.24 -13.87 -20.94
C ARG A 32 -50.87 -15.23 -21.55
N ILE A 33 -49.67 -15.37 -22.11
CA ILE A 33 -49.11 -16.68 -22.45
C ILE A 33 -47.75 -16.77 -21.76
N GLN A 34 -47.67 -17.74 -20.88
CA GLN A 34 -46.48 -18.21 -20.18
C GLN A 34 -46.03 -19.46 -20.92
N TYR A 35 -44.81 -19.51 -21.47
CA TYR A 35 -44.08 -20.77 -21.75
C TYR A 35 -42.64 -20.49 -22.19
N GLY A 36 -41.68 -21.21 -21.58
CA GLY A 36 -40.49 -21.69 -22.31
C GLY A 36 -39.14 -21.02 -22.03
N ARG A 37 -38.42 -21.53 -21.02
CA ARG A 37 -36.96 -21.47 -20.89
C ARG A 37 -36.31 -22.19 -22.09
N LYS A 38 -35.61 -21.47 -22.97
CA LYS A 38 -34.51 -22.00 -23.82
C LYS A 38 -33.52 -20.88 -24.13
N ASP A 39 -32.37 -20.98 -23.48
CA ASP A 39 -31.01 -20.67 -23.94
C ASP A 39 -30.88 -19.71 -25.15
N MET A 40 -30.53 -18.46 -24.87
CA MET A 40 -29.96 -17.54 -25.86
C MET A 40 -28.67 -16.94 -25.28
N VAL A 41 -27.67 -17.80 -25.08
CA VAL A 41 -26.27 -17.41 -24.91
C VAL A 41 -25.52 -17.96 -26.10
N SER A 42 -25.51 -17.23 -27.22
CA SER A 42 -24.46 -17.38 -28.20
C SER A 42 -24.33 -16.13 -29.07
N SER A 43 -23.09 -15.78 -29.37
CA SER A 43 -22.65 -14.69 -30.25
C SER A 43 -22.53 -13.30 -29.64
N LEU A 44 -21.75 -13.19 -28.56
CA LEU A 44 -20.84 -12.06 -28.44
C LEU A 44 -19.52 -12.48 -29.12
N SER A 45 -19.13 -11.73 -30.15
CA SER A 45 -17.89 -11.97 -30.91
C SER A 45 -16.68 -12.01 -29.97
N PRO A 46 -15.69 -12.89 -30.18
CA PRO A 46 -14.44 -12.87 -29.42
C PRO A 46 -13.73 -11.51 -29.49
N LEU A 47 -13.97 -10.70 -30.54
CA LEU A 47 -13.50 -9.30 -30.59
C LEU A 47 -14.13 -8.41 -29.52
N PHE A 48 -15.38 -8.65 -29.10
CA PHE A 48 -16.07 -7.83 -28.10
C PHE A 48 -15.50 -8.08 -26.69
N PHE A 49 -15.14 -9.32 -26.38
CA PHE A 49 -14.38 -9.65 -25.16
C PHE A 49 -12.94 -9.11 -25.24
N PHE A 50 -12.31 -9.15 -26.41
CA PHE A 50 -10.96 -8.61 -26.60
C PHE A 50 -10.91 -7.08 -26.46
N LEU A 51 -11.94 -6.36 -26.93
CA LEU A 51 -12.08 -4.91 -26.75
C LEU A 51 -12.42 -4.53 -25.30
N LEU A 52 -13.19 -5.35 -24.56
CA LEU A 52 -13.43 -5.13 -23.13
C LEU A 52 -12.15 -5.34 -22.28
N LEU A 53 -11.32 -6.30 -22.67
CA LEU A 53 -10.01 -6.57 -22.05
C LEU A 53 -8.98 -5.47 -22.37
N LEU A 54 -9.03 -4.88 -23.57
CA LEU A 54 -8.16 -3.76 -23.95
C LEU A 54 -8.57 -2.43 -23.28
N GLN A 55 -9.84 -2.24 -22.90
CA GLN A 55 -10.29 -1.03 -22.21
C GLN A 55 -9.91 -0.99 -20.72
N HIS A 56 -9.61 -2.12 -20.08
CA HIS A 56 -9.11 -2.17 -18.69
C HIS A 56 -7.57 -2.05 -18.58
N SER A 57 -6.86 -1.94 -19.70
CA SER A 57 -5.41 -2.15 -19.72
C SER A 57 -4.56 -0.89 -19.56
N SER A 58 -5.11 0.29 -19.29
CA SER A 58 -4.28 1.52 -19.25
C SER A 58 -4.68 2.61 -18.26
N SER A 59 -5.78 2.46 -17.51
CA SER A 59 -6.22 3.46 -16.52
C SER A 59 -5.70 3.27 -15.10
N ASP A 60 -5.18 2.09 -14.76
CA ASP A 60 -5.07 1.68 -13.35
C ASP A 60 -3.70 1.93 -12.70
N LEU A 61 -2.72 2.43 -13.46
CA LEU A 61 -1.38 2.77 -12.96
C LEU A 61 -1.19 4.26 -12.65
N VAL A 62 -2.25 5.07 -12.73
CA VAL A 62 -2.15 6.51 -12.47
C VAL A 62 -2.12 6.77 -10.97
N VAL A 63 -0.91 6.90 -10.42
CA VAL A 63 -0.70 7.50 -9.10
C VAL A 63 -1.14 8.95 -9.19
N ASN A 64 -2.14 9.34 -8.39
CA ASN A 64 -2.61 10.72 -8.28
C ASN A 64 -1.87 11.41 -7.12
N PRO A 65 -0.93 12.32 -7.39
CA PRO A 65 -0.17 12.98 -6.34
C PRO A 65 -1.03 13.81 -5.39
N SER A 66 -2.20 14.28 -5.82
CA SER A 66 -3.11 15.07 -4.96
C SER A 66 -3.70 14.26 -3.80
N LYS A 67 -3.64 12.93 -3.87
CA LYS A 67 -4.07 12.02 -2.80
C LYS A 67 -2.95 11.70 -1.81
N SER A 68 -1.72 12.15 -2.08
CA SER A 68 -0.59 11.95 -1.18
C SER A 68 -0.37 13.19 -0.30
N ARG A 69 -0.43 12.99 1.01
CA ARG A 69 -0.09 14.02 2.00
C ARG A 69 1.18 13.64 2.73
N MET A 70 2.03 14.63 2.94
CA MET A 70 3.20 14.48 3.80
C MET A 70 2.77 14.41 5.26
N LEU A 71 3.29 13.41 5.97
CA LEU A 71 3.10 13.22 7.41
C LEU A 71 4.30 13.77 8.19
N SER A 72 5.52 13.48 7.73
CA SER A 72 6.75 13.96 8.35
C SER A 72 7.89 14.01 7.33
N TRP A 73 8.88 14.86 7.59
CA TRP A 73 10.19 14.85 6.90
C TRP A 73 11.25 14.07 7.68
N LYS A 74 11.03 13.82 8.97
CA LYS A 74 11.97 13.21 9.91
C LYS A 74 11.21 12.27 10.85
N PRO A 75 11.02 10.99 10.48
CA PRO A 75 11.46 10.36 9.23
C PRO A 75 10.60 10.83 8.05
N ARG A 76 11.07 10.60 6.82
CA ARG A 76 10.23 10.87 5.63
C ARG A 76 9.06 9.90 5.63
N ALA A 77 7.84 10.42 5.75
CA ALA A 77 6.62 9.65 5.79
C ALA A 77 5.48 10.38 5.05
N PHE A 78 4.72 9.62 4.27
CA PHE A 78 3.64 10.10 3.41
C PHE A 78 2.46 9.15 3.49
N VAL A 79 1.24 9.68 3.56
CA VAL A 79 0.00 8.89 3.47
C VAL A 79 -0.61 9.13 2.10
N TYR A 80 -1.01 8.06 1.43
CA TYR A 80 -1.81 8.10 0.20
C TYR A 80 -3.22 7.63 0.51
N GLU A 81 -4.19 8.51 0.30
CA GLU A 81 -5.61 8.23 0.58
C GLU A 81 -6.24 7.39 -0.53
N GLY A 82 -6.91 6.28 -0.18
CA GLY A 82 -7.52 5.37 -1.16
C GLY A 82 -6.51 4.87 -2.21
N PHE A 83 -5.36 4.39 -1.74
CA PHE A 83 -4.31 3.78 -2.55
C PHE A 83 -4.76 2.42 -3.11
N LEU A 84 -5.43 1.63 -2.27
CA LEU A 84 -6.13 0.41 -2.67
C LEU A 84 -7.63 0.68 -2.80
N THR A 85 -8.24 -0.01 -3.76
CA THR A 85 -9.69 -0.17 -3.86
C THR A 85 -10.20 -1.12 -2.78
N GLU A 86 -11.50 -1.06 -2.51
CA GLU A 86 -12.15 -1.96 -1.55
C GLU A 86 -11.97 -3.43 -1.95
N GLU A 87 -12.04 -3.71 -3.25
CA GLU A 87 -11.87 -5.03 -3.86
C GLU A 87 -10.42 -5.54 -3.74
N GLU A 88 -9.42 -4.67 -3.95
CA GLU A 88 -8.00 -5.01 -3.72
C GLU A 88 -7.75 -5.35 -2.24
N CYS A 89 -8.38 -4.62 -1.30
CA CYS A 89 -8.30 -4.93 0.13
C CYS A 89 -8.91 -6.29 0.45
N ASP A 90 -10.12 -6.57 -0.02
CA ASP A 90 -10.80 -7.86 0.20
C ASP A 90 -10.01 -9.01 -0.42
N HIS A 91 -9.44 -8.82 -1.61
CA HIS A 91 -8.62 -9.81 -2.29
C HIS A 91 -7.40 -10.22 -1.45
N LEU A 92 -6.62 -9.24 -0.98
CA LEU A 92 -5.45 -9.50 -0.12
C LEU A 92 -5.83 -10.21 1.19
N ILE A 93 -6.94 -9.80 1.82
CA ILE A 93 -7.47 -10.47 3.01
C ILE A 93 -7.86 -11.92 2.69
N SER A 94 -8.53 -12.16 1.56
CA SER A 94 -9.00 -13.49 1.16
C SER A 94 -7.85 -14.47 0.93
N LEU A 95 -6.78 -14.02 0.28
CA LEU A 95 -5.56 -14.81 0.06
C LEU A 95 -4.87 -15.18 1.38
N ALA A 96 -4.94 -14.30 2.38
CA ALA A 96 -4.28 -14.53 3.66
C ALA A 96 -5.09 -15.41 4.63
N ARG A 97 -6.43 -15.32 4.63
CA ARG A 97 -7.31 -15.91 5.66
C ARG A 97 -7.06 -17.40 5.94
N SER A 98 -6.82 -18.21 4.92
CA SER A 98 -6.60 -19.65 5.07
C SER A 98 -5.19 -20.03 5.53
N GLU A 99 -4.24 -19.10 5.49
CA GLU A 99 -2.82 -19.37 5.70
C GLU A 99 -2.18 -18.54 6.82
N LEU A 100 -2.97 -17.75 7.56
CA LEU A 100 -2.49 -16.98 8.69
C LEU A 100 -1.87 -17.89 9.77
N LYS A 101 -0.60 -17.66 10.06
CA LYS A 101 0.12 -18.27 11.18
C LYS A 101 0.59 -17.18 12.13
N ARG A 102 0.99 -17.55 13.34
CA ARG A 102 1.54 -16.57 14.29
C ARG A 102 2.72 -15.84 13.64
N SER A 103 2.72 -14.51 13.67
CA SER A 103 3.79 -13.72 13.06
C SER A 103 5.11 -13.93 13.81
N ALA A 104 6.20 -13.92 13.06
CA ALA A 104 7.55 -14.00 13.58
C ALA A 104 8.35 -12.74 13.18
N VAL A 105 9.44 -12.48 13.90
CA VAL A 105 10.37 -11.38 13.64
C VAL A 105 11.76 -11.94 13.31
N ALA A 106 12.55 -11.21 12.53
CA ALA A 106 13.94 -11.60 12.29
C ALA A 106 14.76 -11.36 13.57
N ASP A 107 15.48 -12.38 14.02
CA ASP A 107 16.42 -12.28 15.13
C ASP A 107 17.66 -11.48 14.71
N ASN A 108 18.02 -10.46 15.49
CA ASN A 108 19.09 -9.51 15.15
C ASN A 108 20.50 -10.12 15.10
N LEU A 109 20.71 -11.30 15.68
CA LEU A 109 22.03 -11.96 15.73
C LEU A 109 22.14 -13.07 14.68
N SER A 110 21.10 -13.90 14.58
CA SER A 110 21.08 -15.09 13.72
C SER A 110 20.40 -14.87 12.37
N GLY A 111 19.64 -13.79 12.20
CA GLY A 111 18.81 -13.52 11.04
C GLY A 111 17.61 -14.47 10.90
N LYS A 112 17.42 -15.41 11.83
CA LYS A 112 16.34 -16.41 11.77
C LYS A 112 15.01 -15.84 12.24
N SER A 113 13.93 -16.32 11.61
CA SER A 113 12.56 -15.97 12.00
C SER A 113 12.19 -16.66 13.32
N THR A 114 11.85 -15.88 14.36
CA THR A 114 11.46 -16.38 15.69
C THR A 114 10.08 -15.89 16.12
N LEU A 115 9.32 -16.73 16.83
CA LEU A 115 8.07 -16.33 17.48
C LEU A 115 8.38 -15.31 18.58
N SER A 116 7.61 -14.21 18.63
CA SER A 116 7.96 -13.07 19.46
C SER A 116 6.79 -12.49 20.25
N GLU A 117 7.05 -12.06 21.47
CA GLU A 117 6.13 -11.24 22.28
C GLU A 117 6.10 -9.77 21.82
N VAL A 118 7.09 -9.36 21.02
CA VAL A 118 7.26 -8.00 20.47
C VAL A 118 6.23 -7.73 19.37
N ARG A 119 5.86 -8.76 18.60
CA ARG A 119 4.84 -8.70 17.55
C ARG A 119 3.80 -9.77 17.78
N THR A 120 2.61 -9.33 18.17
CA THR A 120 1.56 -10.24 18.60
C THR A 120 0.45 -10.45 17.56
N SER A 121 0.74 -10.26 16.28
CA SER A 121 -0.18 -10.52 15.16
C SER A 121 -0.14 -11.96 14.65
N SER A 122 -1.07 -12.29 13.76
CA SER A 122 -0.94 -13.40 12.80
C SER A 122 -0.62 -12.83 11.41
N GLY A 123 0.12 -13.56 10.58
CA GLY A 123 0.49 -13.11 9.24
C GLY A 123 0.78 -14.22 8.23
N MET A 124 0.85 -13.82 6.97
CA MET A 124 1.18 -14.65 5.81
C MET A 124 1.92 -13.79 4.77
N PHE A 125 2.79 -14.42 3.97
CA PHE A 125 3.45 -13.78 2.83
C PHE A 125 2.77 -14.18 1.52
N ILE A 126 2.24 -13.21 0.79
CA ILE A 126 1.73 -13.40 -0.57
C ILE A 126 2.91 -13.19 -1.53
N ARG A 127 3.20 -14.23 -2.32
CA ARG A 127 4.30 -14.21 -3.29
C ARG A 127 4.14 -13.07 -4.30
N LYS A 128 5.26 -12.47 -4.70
CA LYS A 128 5.29 -11.48 -5.80
C LYS A 128 4.61 -12.02 -7.05
N GLY A 129 3.84 -11.16 -7.73
CA GLY A 129 3.14 -11.53 -8.96
C GLY A 129 2.21 -12.75 -8.83
N LYS A 130 1.72 -13.07 -7.62
CA LYS A 130 0.86 -14.25 -7.36
C LYS A 130 -0.33 -14.36 -8.32
N ASP A 131 -0.94 -13.22 -8.63
CA ASP A 131 -2.04 -13.06 -9.59
C ASP A 131 -2.02 -11.63 -10.17
N PRO A 132 -2.87 -11.32 -11.16
CA PRO A 132 -2.91 -9.99 -11.78
C PRO A 132 -3.22 -8.84 -10.82
N ILE A 133 -4.03 -9.07 -9.78
CA ILE A 133 -4.38 -8.03 -8.80
C ILE A 133 -3.15 -7.71 -7.95
N VAL A 134 -2.49 -8.74 -7.42
CA VAL A 134 -1.24 -8.58 -6.66
C VAL A 134 -0.18 -7.90 -7.51
N SER A 135 -0.03 -8.29 -8.78
CA SER A 135 0.92 -7.66 -9.70
C SER A 135 0.61 -6.18 -9.91
N GLY A 136 -0.66 -5.82 -10.12
CA GLY A 136 -1.08 -4.42 -10.30
C GLY A 136 -0.84 -3.56 -9.06
N ILE A 137 -1.06 -4.09 -7.87
CA ILE A 137 -0.71 -3.42 -6.60
C ILE A 137 0.79 -3.16 -6.52
N GLU A 138 1.63 -4.14 -6.89
CA GLU A 138 3.07 -3.99 -6.90
C GLU A 138 3.56 -2.95 -7.92
N ASP A 139 2.92 -2.89 -9.10
CA ASP A 139 3.20 -1.88 -10.11
C ASP A 139 2.81 -0.47 -9.63
N LYS A 140 1.67 -0.34 -8.94
CA LYS A 140 1.21 0.91 -8.30
C LYS A 140 2.18 1.36 -7.19
N ILE A 141 2.70 0.43 -6.39
CA ILE A 141 3.73 0.69 -5.37
C ILE A 141 5.01 1.20 -6.02
N ALA A 142 5.48 0.54 -7.09
CA ALA A 142 6.68 0.96 -7.81
C ALA A 142 6.51 2.36 -8.41
N ALA A 143 5.35 2.65 -9.00
CA ALA A 143 5.02 3.97 -9.54
C ALA A 143 4.97 5.07 -8.47
N TRP A 144 4.43 4.79 -7.28
CA TRP A 144 4.34 5.79 -6.22
C TRP A 144 5.67 6.05 -5.52
N THR A 145 6.44 4.99 -5.28
CA THR A 145 7.72 5.06 -4.56
C THR A 145 8.89 5.47 -5.44
N PHE A 146 8.75 5.35 -6.75
CA PHE A 146 9.85 5.42 -7.73
C PHE A 146 10.95 4.37 -7.49
N LEU A 147 10.63 3.28 -6.79
CA LEU A 147 11.55 2.17 -6.54
C LEU A 147 11.16 0.96 -7.41
N PRO A 148 12.14 0.25 -7.99
CA PRO A 148 11.85 -0.87 -8.88
C PRO A 148 11.13 -2.03 -8.18
N LYS A 149 10.23 -2.70 -8.89
CA LYS A 149 9.41 -3.81 -8.36
C LYS A 149 10.28 -5.01 -7.90
N GLU A 150 11.40 -5.23 -8.57
CA GLU A 150 12.38 -6.27 -8.25
C GLU A 150 13.08 -6.04 -6.89
N ASN A 151 13.06 -4.83 -6.35
CA ASN A 151 13.61 -4.52 -5.03
C ASN A 151 12.66 -4.90 -3.90
N GLY A 152 11.38 -5.12 -4.20
CA GLY A 152 10.38 -5.45 -3.19
C GLY A 152 10.43 -6.92 -2.75
N GLU A 153 10.21 -7.17 -1.46
CA GLU A 153 9.92 -8.51 -0.91
C GLU A 153 8.51 -8.99 -1.27
N ASP A 154 8.14 -10.22 -0.89
CA ASP A 154 6.74 -10.67 -0.89
C ASP A 154 5.86 -9.76 -0.01
N ILE A 155 4.58 -9.60 -0.35
CA ILE A 155 3.64 -8.80 0.46
C ILE A 155 3.31 -9.54 1.75
N GLN A 156 3.58 -8.94 2.91
CA GLN A 156 3.22 -9.53 4.19
C GLN A 156 1.85 -9.03 4.66
N VAL A 157 0.84 -9.90 4.65
CA VAL A 157 -0.49 -9.60 5.21
C VAL A 157 -0.53 -9.97 6.69
N LEU A 158 -1.16 -9.12 7.49
CA LEU A 158 -1.18 -9.20 8.96
C LEU A 158 -2.57 -8.92 9.50
N ARG A 159 -2.90 -9.61 10.57
CA ARG A 159 -4.13 -9.43 11.35
C ARG A 159 -3.79 -9.20 12.81
N TYR A 160 -4.30 -8.11 13.38
CA TYR A 160 -4.22 -7.78 14.79
C TYR A 160 -5.63 -7.78 15.39
N GLU A 161 -5.85 -8.68 16.33
CA GLU A 161 -7.04 -8.73 17.17
C GLU A 161 -6.96 -7.72 18.31
N GLN A 162 -8.03 -7.58 19.08
CA GLN A 162 -8.07 -6.69 20.25
C GLN A 162 -6.91 -6.98 21.21
N GLY A 163 -6.21 -5.92 21.61
CA GLY A 163 -5.01 -5.95 22.47
C GLY A 163 -3.71 -6.30 21.76
N GLN A 164 -3.74 -6.85 20.53
CA GLN A 164 -2.53 -7.17 19.78
C GLN A 164 -1.86 -5.91 19.25
N LYS A 165 -0.53 -5.95 19.18
CA LYS A 165 0.35 -4.81 18.90
C LYS A 165 1.63 -5.23 18.19
N TYR A 166 2.42 -4.23 17.79
CA TYR A 166 3.82 -4.39 17.42
C TYR A 166 4.62 -3.31 18.16
N GLU A 167 5.51 -3.73 19.06
CA GLU A 167 6.43 -2.83 19.75
C GLU A 167 7.33 -2.03 18.79
N PRO A 168 7.89 -0.90 19.24
CA PRO A 168 8.79 -0.08 18.44
C PRO A 168 9.96 -0.87 17.83
N HIS A 169 10.14 -0.74 16.53
CA HIS A 169 11.20 -1.42 15.77
C HIS A 169 11.62 -0.60 14.54
N PHE A 170 12.68 -1.09 13.89
CA PHE A 170 13.14 -0.62 12.60
C PHE A 170 12.86 -1.67 11.54
N ASP A 171 12.62 -1.21 10.31
CA ASP A 171 12.50 -2.10 9.16
C ASP A 171 13.84 -2.37 8.49
N TYR A 172 14.88 -1.55 8.71
CA TYR A 172 16.24 -1.87 8.29
C TYR A 172 16.84 -2.97 9.18
N PHE A 173 17.75 -3.76 8.61
CA PHE A 173 18.44 -4.83 9.35
C PHE A 173 19.56 -4.30 10.24
N SER A 174 19.80 -4.96 11.37
CA SER A 174 21.06 -4.84 12.13
C SER A 174 22.04 -5.97 11.81
N ASP A 175 21.57 -7.04 11.18
CA ASP A 175 22.32 -8.25 10.90
C ASP A 175 22.89 -8.26 9.48
N LYS A 176 24.10 -8.81 9.33
CA LYS A 176 24.76 -8.89 8.01
C LYS A 176 24.11 -9.92 7.08
N VAL A 177 23.36 -10.89 7.60
CA VAL A 177 22.83 -12.02 6.84
C VAL A 177 21.69 -11.57 5.92
N ASN A 178 20.77 -10.75 6.43
CA ASN A 178 19.65 -10.23 5.65
C ASN A 178 20.08 -9.11 4.70
N ILE A 179 21.12 -8.33 5.04
CA ILE A 179 21.69 -7.29 4.17
C ILE A 179 22.24 -7.89 2.87
N VAL A 180 22.72 -9.15 2.90
CA VAL A 180 23.27 -9.83 1.72
C VAL A 180 22.27 -9.89 0.55
N ARG A 181 20.97 -9.97 0.86
CA ARG A 181 19.92 -10.07 -0.15
C ARG A 181 19.27 -8.71 -0.40
N GLY A 182 19.75 -8.00 -1.41
CA GLY A 182 19.20 -6.71 -1.83
C GLY A 182 19.65 -5.50 -0.99
N GLY A 183 20.43 -5.71 0.07
CA GLY A 183 20.85 -4.63 1.00
C GLY A 183 19.79 -4.32 2.05
N HIS A 184 19.93 -3.17 2.74
CA HIS A 184 18.91 -2.70 3.66
C HIS A 184 17.59 -2.42 2.94
N ARG A 185 16.48 -2.54 3.68
CA ARG A 185 15.18 -2.01 3.27
C ARG A 185 15.25 -0.48 3.32
N ILE A 186 15.09 0.18 2.17
CA ILE A 186 15.11 1.64 2.04
C ILE A 186 13.76 2.25 2.41
N ALA A 187 12.67 1.57 2.07
CA ALA A 187 11.32 2.07 2.23
C ALA A 187 10.34 0.95 2.53
N THR A 188 9.26 1.34 3.21
CA THR A 188 8.14 0.47 3.54
C THR A 188 6.85 1.12 3.08
N VAL A 189 6.02 0.35 2.38
CA VAL A 189 4.63 0.71 2.10
C VAL A 189 3.74 -0.18 2.97
N LEU A 190 3.08 0.43 3.96
CA LEU A 190 2.11 -0.20 4.83
C LEU A 190 0.69 0.17 4.37
N MET A 191 -0.01 -0.78 3.76
CA MET A 191 -1.38 -0.62 3.28
C MET A 191 -2.36 -1.08 4.36
N TYR A 192 -3.38 -0.28 4.65
CA TYR A 192 -4.43 -0.60 5.60
C TYR A 192 -5.60 -1.28 4.88
N LEU A 193 -5.92 -2.52 5.27
CA LEU A 193 -6.95 -3.33 4.62
C LEU A 193 -8.29 -3.32 5.38
N SER A 194 -8.32 -2.69 6.56
CA SER A 194 -9.53 -2.47 7.34
C SER A 194 -9.51 -1.13 8.06
N ASP A 195 -10.68 -0.58 8.31
CA ASP A 195 -10.86 0.48 9.30
C ASP A 195 -10.73 -0.11 10.71
N VAL A 196 -10.15 0.66 11.62
CA VAL A 196 -10.05 0.28 13.04
C VAL A 196 -10.80 1.31 13.87
N ALA A 197 -11.76 0.85 14.67
CA ALA A 197 -12.65 1.74 15.41
C ALA A 197 -11.89 2.53 16.50
N LYS A 198 -11.00 1.88 17.26
CA LYS A 198 -10.12 2.53 18.24
C LYS A 198 -8.75 1.84 18.32
N GLY A 199 -7.70 2.63 18.46
CA GLY A 199 -6.33 2.12 18.53
C GLY A 199 -5.80 1.66 17.16
N GLY A 200 -4.80 0.78 17.17
CA GLY A 200 -4.23 0.21 15.95
C GLY A 200 -3.37 1.17 15.12
N GLU A 201 -3.10 2.39 15.59
CA GLU A 201 -2.33 3.39 14.86
C GLU A 201 -0.92 2.90 14.52
N THR A 202 -0.37 3.38 13.41
CA THR A 202 1.08 3.33 13.18
C THR A 202 1.68 4.61 13.72
N VAL A 203 2.54 4.52 14.74
CA VAL A 203 3.15 5.67 15.42
C VAL A 203 4.66 5.69 15.20
N PHE A 204 5.21 6.89 14.99
CA PHE A 204 6.64 7.19 14.93
C PHE A 204 7.05 7.97 16.19
N PRO A 205 7.50 7.30 17.27
CA PRO A 205 7.73 7.94 18.57
C PRO A 205 8.89 8.94 18.55
N SER A 206 9.83 8.78 17.61
CA SER A 206 11.02 9.63 17.47
C SER A 206 10.86 10.68 16.37
N ALA A 207 9.71 10.75 15.71
CA ALA A 207 9.50 11.73 14.65
C ALA A 207 9.59 13.16 15.19
N GLN A 208 10.29 14.04 14.47
CA GLN A 208 10.32 15.46 14.81
C GLN A 208 8.99 16.08 14.37
N GLU A 209 8.23 16.60 15.33
CA GLU A 209 7.01 17.34 15.01
C GLU A 209 7.35 18.58 14.17
N LEU A 210 6.55 18.82 13.14
CA LEU A 210 6.61 20.06 12.37
C LEU A 210 6.13 21.18 13.28
N SER A 211 7.06 21.80 13.99
CA SER A 211 6.79 22.81 15.02
C SER A 211 6.08 24.07 14.51
N GLN A 212 5.84 24.24 13.21
CA GLN A 212 5.08 25.37 12.67
C GLN A 212 4.30 25.00 11.38
N ARG A 213 3.02 24.64 11.54
CA ARG A 213 1.87 25.12 10.74
C ARG A 213 0.60 24.42 11.20
N GLY A 214 -0.12 25.10 12.11
CA GLY A 214 -1.58 25.09 12.22
C GLY A 214 -2.32 23.80 11.90
N ALA A 215 -2.20 22.80 12.76
CA ALA A 215 -3.27 21.94 13.24
C ALA A 215 -2.61 20.80 14.03
N HIS A 216 -2.33 21.05 15.32
CA HIS A 216 -2.67 19.99 16.26
C HIS A 216 -4.17 19.78 16.06
N VAL A 217 -4.54 18.87 15.17
CA VAL A 217 -5.76 18.11 15.42
C VAL A 217 -5.41 17.48 16.77
N LYS A 218 -5.97 18.06 17.84
CA LYS A 218 -6.21 17.31 19.05
C LYS A 218 -7.15 16.21 18.59
N ASP A 219 -6.54 15.17 18.03
CA ASP A 219 -7.28 14.03 17.56
C ASP A 219 -7.57 13.27 18.84
N ASP A 220 -8.63 13.71 19.53
CA ASP A 220 -9.10 13.10 20.79
C ASP A 220 -9.35 11.60 20.60
N ASP A 221 -9.51 11.16 19.35
CA ASP A 221 -9.68 9.79 18.91
C ASP A 221 -8.35 9.00 18.78
N LEU A 222 -7.16 9.60 18.96
CA LEU A 222 -5.90 8.84 19.07
C LEU A 222 -5.80 8.18 20.44
N SER A 223 -5.34 6.93 20.45
CA SER A 223 -4.99 6.18 21.66
C SER A 223 -3.82 6.82 22.41
N GLU A 224 -3.64 6.45 23.69
CA GLU A 224 -2.46 6.87 24.46
C GLU A 224 -1.14 6.49 23.77
N CYS A 225 -1.12 5.35 23.08
CA CYS A 225 0.03 4.93 22.28
C CYS A 225 0.24 5.86 21.06
N GLY A 226 -0.83 6.18 20.33
CA GLY A 226 -0.76 7.05 19.15
C GLY A 226 -0.28 8.46 19.48
N ARG A 227 -0.58 8.96 20.69
CA ARG A 227 -0.14 10.29 21.17
C ARG A 227 1.34 10.38 21.54
N ARG A 228 2.11 9.29 21.49
CA ARG A 228 3.54 9.27 21.81
C ARG A 228 4.45 9.79 20.68
N GLY A 229 3.89 10.17 19.54
CA GLY A 229 4.63 10.71 18.41
C GLY A 229 3.70 11.03 17.24
N VAL A 230 4.27 11.17 16.05
CA VAL A 230 3.49 11.36 14.82
C VAL A 230 2.83 10.03 14.44
N ALA A 231 1.51 10.01 14.32
CA ALA A 231 0.73 8.78 14.11
C ALA A 231 -0.22 8.85 12.91
N VAL A 232 -0.56 7.66 12.39
CA VAL A 232 -1.56 7.45 11.34
C VAL A 232 -2.57 6.42 11.79
N LYS A 233 -3.85 6.76 11.72
CA LYS A 233 -4.95 5.81 11.96
C LYS A 233 -5.12 4.86 10.77
N PRO A 234 -5.38 3.57 11.01
CA PRO A 234 -5.73 2.64 9.94
C PRO A 234 -7.09 3.03 9.35
N LYS A 235 -7.08 3.41 8.09
CA LYS A 235 -8.29 3.63 7.29
C LYS A 235 -8.21 2.74 6.07
N ARG A 236 -9.25 1.95 5.83
CA ARG A 236 -9.27 0.98 4.73
C ARG A 236 -8.96 1.68 3.40
N GLY A 237 -8.09 1.05 2.61
CA GLY A 237 -7.64 1.56 1.32
C GLY A 237 -6.46 2.53 1.39
N ASP A 238 -6.20 3.19 2.52
CA ASP A 238 -5.07 4.10 2.65
C ASP A 238 -3.74 3.33 2.73
N ALA A 239 -2.66 3.97 2.29
CA ALA A 239 -1.30 3.45 2.42
C ALA A 239 -0.35 4.48 3.03
N LEU A 240 0.52 4.01 3.92
CA LEU A 240 1.61 4.78 4.53
C LEU A 240 2.93 4.36 3.89
N LEU A 241 3.61 5.29 3.24
CA LEU A 241 4.99 5.17 2.78
C LEU A 241 5.90 5.84 3.80
N PHE A 242 6.90 5.14 4.30
CA PHE A 242 7.98 5.74 5.08
C PHE A 242 9.34 5.16 4.71
N PHE A 243 10.39 5.96 4.95
CA PHE A 243 11.76 5.59 4.60
C PHE A 243 12.54 5.21 5.84
N SER A 244 13.20 4.06 5.77
CA SER A 244 14.10 3.54 6.81
C SER A 244 15.53 4.06 6.64
N LEU A 245 15.86 4.58 5.47
CA LEU A 245 17.16 5.17 5.17
C LEU A 245 17.04 6.63 4.74
N HIS A 246 18.08 7.38 5.04
CA HIS A 246 18.34 8.70 4.46
C HIS A 246 18.67 8.57 2.95
N PRO A 247 18.56 9.67 2.17
CA PRO A 247 18.91 9.65 0.75
C PRO A 247 20.37 9.25 0.44
N ASP A 248 21.26 9.36 1.41
CA ASP A 248 22.66 8.90 1.33
C ASP A 248 22.82 7.41 1.70
N ALA A 249 21.71 6.67 1.82
CA ALA A 249 21.63 5.26 2.19
C ALA A 249 22.08 4.91 3.62
N THR A 250 22.33 5.89 4.49
CA THR A 250 22.54 5.65 5.92
C THR A 250 21.20 5.38 6.63
N THR A 251 21.22 4.62 7.73
CA THR A 251 20.01 4.30 8.49
C THR A 251 19.42 5.53 9.17
N ASP A 252 18.09 5.68 9.13
CA ASP A 252 17.37 6.79 9.76
C ASP A 252 16.84 6.34 11.13
N PRO A 253 17.47 6.71 12.26
CA PRO A 253 17.00 6.32 13.59
C PRO A 253 15.65 6.94 13.96
N LEU A 254 15.19 7.97 13.22
CA LEU A 254 13.86 8.56 13.43
C LEU A 254 12.77 7.71 12.78
N SER A 255 13.11 6.71 11.95
CA SER A 255 12.17 5.76 11.36
C SER A 255 11.69 4.69 12.35
N LEU A 256 12.04 4.80 13.63
CA LEU A 256 11.50 3.94 14.69
C LEU A 256 9.99 4.05 14.66
N HIS A 257 9.30 2.93 14.52
CA HIS A 257 7.85 2.92 14.43
C HIS A 257 7.24 1.71 15.13
N ALA A 258 5.98 1.83 15.50
CA ALA A 258 5.22 0.81 16.22
C ALA A 258 3.80 0.68 15.68
N GLY A 259 3.20 -0.48 15.87
CA GLY A 259 1.77 -0.70 15.73
C GLY A 259 1.11 -0.65 17.11
N CYS A 260 0.35 0.41 17.37
CA CYS A 260 -0.37 0.56 18.64
C CYS A 260 -1.38 -0.57 18.86
N PRO A 261 -1.70 -0.91 20.12
CA PRO A 261 -2.70 -1.92 20.42
C PRO A 261 -4.04 -1.61 19.76
N VAL A 262 -4.68 -2.61 19.17
CA VAL A 262 -6.08 -2.48 18.75
C VAL A 262 -6.97 -2.45 20.00
N ILE A 263 -7.75 -1.40 20.19
CA ILE A 263 -8.63 -1.25 21.35
C ILE A 263 -10.04 -1.72 21.01
N GLU A 264 -10.54 -1.38 19.81
CA GLU A 264 -11.87 -1.75 19.32
C GLU A 264 -11.82 -2.04 17.81
N GLY A 265 -12.42 -3.16 17.40
CA GLY A 265 -12.39 -3.65 16.03
C GLY A 265 -11.22 -4.61 15.76
N GLU A 266 -10.77 -4.66 14.51
CA GLU A 266 -9.70 -5.54 14.05
C GLU A 266 -8.88 -4.84 12.96
N LYS A 267 -7.56 -4.94 13.04
CA LYS A 267 -6.65 -4.35 12.06
C LYS A 267 -6.14 -5.40 11.09
N TRP A 268 -6.41 -5.19 9.81
CA TRP A 268 -5.72 -5.85 8.72
C TRP A 268 -4.77 -4.88 8.02
N SER A 269 -3.57 -5.34 7.72
CA SER A 269 -2.60 -4.56 6.97
C SER A 269 -1.78 -5.44 6.03
N ALA A 270 -1.33 -4.87 4.91
CA ALA A 270 -0.36 -5.48 4.01
C ALA A 270 0.90 -4.62 3.96
N THR A 271 2.05 -5.21 4.27
CA THR A 271 3.35 -4.55 4.24
C THR A 271 4.13 -4.97 3.02
N LYS A 272 4.67 -3.99 2.28
CA LYS A 272 5.67 -4.19 1.24
C LYS A 272 6.97 -3.53 1.68
N TRP A 273 7.99 -4.35 1.94
CA TRP A 273 9.35 -3.87 2.16
C TRP A 273 10.10 -3.78 0.84
N ILE A 274 10.87 -2.71 0.66
CA ILE A 274 11.61 -2.43 -0.58
C ILE A 274 13.07 -2.21 -0.23
N HIS A 275 13.95 -2.96 -0.89
CA HIS A 275 15.40 -2.93 -0.70
C HIS A 275 16.10 -1.87 -1.55
N VAL A 276 17.36 -1.56 -1.21
CA VAL A 276 18.22 -0.67 -2.01
C VAL A 276 18.61 -1.28 -3.37
N ALA A 277 18.59 -2.61 -3.49
CA ALA A 277 18.85 -3.35 -4.71
C ALA A 277 17.84 -4.50 -4.91
N SER A 278 17.93 -5.19 -6.04
CA SER A 278 17.02 -6.30 -6.37
C SER A 278 17.05 -7.39 -5.29
N PHE A 279 15.87 -7.72 -4.77
CA PHE A 279 15.66 -8.80 -3.80
C PHE A 279 15.46 -10.16 -4.46
N ASP A 280 15.12 -10.16 -5.76
CA ASP A 280 14.87 -11.37 -6.56
C ASP A 280 16.17 -12.01 -7.06
N LYS A 281 17.29 -11.27 -7.06
CA LYS A 281 18.60 -11.83 -7.39
C LYS A 281 19.01 -12.83 -6.31
N ILE A 282 18.88 -14.11 -6.62
CA ILE A 282 19.55 -15.18 -5.85
C ILE A 282 21.02 -15.09 -6.23
N ILE A 283 21.81 -14.55 -5.31
CA ILE A 283 23.26 -14.50 -5.44
C ILE A 283 23.78 -15.93 -5.22
N THR A 284 23.83 -16.74 -6.27
CA THR A 284 24.53 -18.01 -6.23
C THR A 284 26.01 -17.74 -6.48
N SER A 285 26.88 -18.28 -5.62
CA SER A 285 28.34 -18.27 -5.80
C SER A 285 28.83 -19.02 -7.06
N GLN A 286 27.90 -19.50 -7.89
CA GLN A 286 28.11 -20.37 -9.05
C GLN A 286 27.53 -19.77 -10.35
N GLY A 287 27.08 -18.52 -10.35
CA GLY A 287 26.68 -17.82 -11.57
C GLY A 287 27.87 -17.61 -12.51
N ASN A 288 27.63 -17.70 -13.83
CA ASN A 288 28.63 -17.39 -14.85
C ASN A 288 29.21 -15.99 -14.62
N CYS A 289 30.54 -15.87 -14.68
CA CYS A 289 31.21 -14.57 -14.59
C CYS A 289 30.74 -13.66 -15.70
N THR A 290 29.99 -12.62 -15.34
CA THR A 290 29.45 -11.64 -16.27
C THR A 290 29.41 -10.28 -15.59
N ASP A 291 29.46 -9.22 -16.39
CA ASP A 291 29.15 -7.89 -15.91
C ASP A 291 27.63 -7.70 -15.86
N GLU A 292 27.14 -7.20 -14.73
CA GLU A 292 25.71 -6.92 -14.51
C GLU A 292 25.34 -5.47 -14.81
N ASN A 293 26.30 -4.65 -15.24
CA ASN A 293 26.08 -3.26 -15.64
C ASN A 293 26.82 -2.93 -16.94
N ASN A 294 26.11 -2.28 -17.87
CA ASN A 294 26.68 -1.84 -19.14
C ASN A 294 27.85 -0.86 -18.99
N ASN A 295 28.02 -0.22 -17.82
CA ASN A 295 29.12 0.68 -17.53
C ASN A 295 30.34 0.01 -16.88
N CYS A 296 30.30 -1.29 -16.59
CA CYS A 296 31.39 -1.98 -15.87
C CYS A 296 32.76 -1.79 -16.53
N ALA A 297 32.84 -1.94 -17.86
CA ALA A 297 34.10 -1.76 -18.59
C ALA A 297 34.64 -0.33 -18.45
N ARG A 298 33.75 0.67 -18.49
CA ARG A 298 34.11 2.08 -18.32
C ARG A 298 34.61 2.35 -16.90
N TRP A 299 33.93 1.83 -15.89
CA TRP A 299 34.30 2.01 -14.49
C TRP A 299 35.61 1.30 -14.15
N ALA A 300 35.83 0.10 -14.67
CA ALA A 300 37.10 -0.60 -14.55
C ALA A 300 38.25 0.22 -15.15
N ALA A 301 38.06 0.79 -16.34
CA ALA A 301 39.04 1.68 -16.97
C ALA A 301 39.33 2.97 -16.15
N LEU A 302 38.38 3.41 -15.32
CA LEU A 302 38.54 4.55 -14.40
C LEU A 302 39.17 4.16 -13.04
N GLY A 303 39.52 2.89 -12.86
CA GLY A 303 40.15 2.36 -11.66
C GLY A 303 39.17 2.00 -10.53
N GLU A 304 37.88 1.88 -10.82
CA GLU A 304 36.86 1.58 -9.80
C GLU A 304 37.03 0.19 -9.18
N CYS A 305 37.67 -0.76 -9.88
CA CYS A 305 37.98 -2.07 -9.29
C CYS A 305 38.82 -1.96 -8.00
N THR A 306 39.60 -0.88 -7.85
CA THR A 306 40.38 -0.61 -6.63
C THR A 306 39.71 0.42 -5.72
N LYS A 307 39.03 1.42 -6.27
CA LYS A 307 38.38 2.49 -5.50
C LYS A 307 37.05 2.04 -4.86
N ASN A 308 36.34 1.12 -5.51
CA ASN A 308 35.05 0.59 -5.08
C ASN A 308 35.02 -0.95 -5.23
N PRO A 309 35.91 -1.67 -4.53
CA PRO A 309 36.10 -3.10 -4.74
C PRO A 309 34.86 -3.91 -4.34
N GLU A 310 34.09 -3.47 -3.34
CA GLU A 310 32.87 -4.19 -2.91
C GLU A 310 31.80 -4.22 -4.01
N TYR A 311 31.55 -3.09 -4.70
CA TYR A 311 30.60 -3.06 -5.81
C TYR A 311 31.16 -3.77 -7.04
N MET A 312 32.42 -3.51 -7.37
CA MET A 312 33.01 -3.93 -8.64
C MET A 312 33.39 -5.42 -8.62
N VAL A 313 34.12 -5.85 -7.59
CA VAL A 313 34.69 -7.20 -7.45
C VAL A 313 33.84 -8.07 -6.52
N GLY A 314 33.30 -7.49 -5.45
CA GLY A 314 32.59 -8.21 -4.40
C GLY A 314 33.44 -8.51 -3.18
N THR A 315 32.86 -9.28 -2.25
CA THR A 315 33.49 -9.78 -1.04
C THR A 315 33.58 -11.32 -1.08
N SER A 316 34.08 -11.93 -0.01
CA SER A 316 34.08 -13.39 0.16
C SER A 316 32.68 -14.00 0.21
N GLU A 317 31.67 -13.20 0.54
CA GLU A 317 30.28 -13.62 0.71
C GLU A 317 29.41 -13.29 -0.50
N LEU A 318 29.78 -12.28 -1.28
CA LEU A 318 28.97 -11.69 -2.33
C LEU A 318 29.79 -11.36 -3.57
N PRO A 319 29.41 -11.84 -4.78
CA PRO A 319 30.04 -11.41 -6.01
C PRO A 319 29.70 -9.94 -6.29
N GLY A 320 30.70 -9.19 -6.78
CA GLY A 320 30.49 -7.85 -7.30
C GLY A 320 29.77 -7.86 -8.65
N PHE A 321 29.29 -6.69 -9.06
CA PHE A 321 28.50 -6.49 -10.26
C PHE A 321 29.35 -6.36 -11.53
N CYS A 322 30.66 -6.13 -11.42
CA CYS A 322 31.55 -5.83 -12.55
C CYS A 322 32.78 -6.75 -12.57
N ARG A 323 32.59 -8.00 -12.12
CA ARG A 323 33.67 -8.95 -11.90
C ARG A 323 34.44 -9.28 -13.17
N MET A 324 33.73 -9.41 -14.30
CA MET A 324 34.33 -9.67 -15.61
C MET A 324 35.19 -8.48 -16.05
N SER A 325 34.67 -7.26 -15.97
CA SER A 325 35.44 -6.04 -16.27
C SER A 325 36.63 -5.82 -15.35
N CYS A 326 36.58 -6.32 -14.11
CA CYS A 326 37.70 -6.27 -13.17
C CYS A 326 38.68 -7.45 -13.29
N ASN A 327 38.47 -8.36 -14.24
CA ASN A 327 39.29 -9.56 -14.46
C ASN A 327 39.46 -10.42 -13.20
N VAL A 328 38.46 -10.44 -12.31
CA VAL A 328 38.45 -11.33 -11.12
C VAL A 328 37.76 -12.67 -11.40
N CYS A 329 37.16 -12.74 -12.58
CA CYS A 329 36.81 -13.86 -13.41
C CYS A 329 36.65 -13.28 -14.84
#